data_AF-B4K219-F1
#
_entry.id   AF-B4K219-F1
#
_cell.length_a   1.000
_cell.length_b   1.000
_cell.length_c   1.000
_cell.angle_alpha   90.00
_cell.angle_beta   90.00
_cell.angle_gamma   90.00
#
_symmetry.space_group_name_H-M   'P 1'
#
loop_
_entity.id
_entity.type
_entity.pdbx_description
1 polymer ?
#
loop_
_entity_poly.entity_id
_entity_poly.type
_entity_poly.pdbx_seq_one_letter_code
_entity_poly.pdbx_strand_id
1 'polypeptide(L)'
;MVVSVKVFKKATPNGKVTFYLGRRDFIDHLDYCDPVDGVIVVEPDYLKNRKVFGQLATTYRYGREEDEVMGVKFSKELILSRDQIVPMTNNNMEMTPMQEKLVRKLGSHAHPFTFHFPPNSPSSVTLQQEGDDNGKPLGVDTSAAWSVW
;
A
#
# COMPACT_ATOMS: atom_id res chain seq x y z
N MET A 1 -23.17 -0.28 -21.44
CA MET A 1 -22.27 -1.36 -21.03
C MET A 1 -21.88 -1.12 -19.57
N VAL A 2 -22.30 -1.97 -18.63
CA VAL A 2 -21.89 -1.82 -17.22
C VAL A 2 -20.53 -2.50 -17.07
N VAL A 3 -19.46 -1.70 -17.06
CA VAL A 3 -18.11 -2.20 -16.80
C VAL A 3 -18.03 -2.57 -15.31
N SER A 4 -17.90 -3.86 -15.00
CA SER A 4 -17.64 -4.31 -13.64
C SER A 4 -16.18 -4.01 -13.29
N VAL A 5 -15.97 -3.10 -12.34
CA VAL A 5 -14.63 -2.80 -11.82
C VAL A 5 -14.39 -3.70 -10.62
N LYS A 6 -13.37 -4.56 -10.69
CA LYS A 6 -12.92 -5.36 -9.55
C LYS A 6 -12.22 -4.44 -8.56
N VAL A 7 -12.64 -4.48 -7.30
CA VAL A 7 -12.03 -3.70 -6.21
C VAL A 7 -11.61 -4.67 -5.12
N PHE A 8 -10.37 -4.52 -4.66
CA PHE A 8 -9.82 -5.31 -3.55
C PHE A 8 -10.04 -4.54 -2.26
N LYS A 9 -10.43 -5.24 -1.19
CA LYS A 9 -10.58 -4.63 0.13
C LYS A 9 -9.80 -5.38 1.20
N LYS A 10 -9.29 -4.65 2.18
CA LYS A 10 -8.67 -5.20 3.40
C LYS A 10 -9.08 -4.35 4.59
N ALA A 11 -9.58 -4.98 5.65
CA ALA A 11 -9.94 -4.31 6.89
C ALA A 11 -8.83 -4.48 7.93
N THR A 12 -8.71 -3.52 8.85
CA THR A 12 -7.92 -3.70 10.07
C THR A 12 -8.51 -4.81 10.93
N PRO A 13 -7.72 -5.45 11.82
CA PRO A 13 -8.21 -6.53 12.68
C PRO A 13 -9.44 -6.17 13.52
N ASN A 14 -9.56 -4.89 13.93
CA ASN A 14 -10.72 -4.38 14.67
C ASN A 14 -11.89 -3.94 13.79
N GLY A 15 -11.78 -4.03 12.46
CA GLY A 15 -12.79 -3.64 11.49
C GLY A 15 -13.05 -2.14 11.36
N LYS A 16 -12.34 -1.28 12.12
CA LYS A 16 -12.61 0.16 12.20
C LYS A 16 -12.04 0.98 11.04
N VAL A 17 -11.15 0.40 10.26
CA VAL A 17 -10.58 1.02 9.08
C VAL A 17 -10.55 -0.01 7.97
N THR A 18 -11.09 0.35 6.80
CA THR A 18 -11.12 -0.52 5.62
C THR A 18 -10.50 0.17 4.42
N PHE A 19 -9.56 -0.50 3.77
CA PHE A 19 -8.86 -0.02 2.59
C PHE A 19 -9.46 -0.66 1.34
N TYR A 20 -9.59 0.13 0.27
CA TYR A 20 -10.04 -0.29 -1.04
C TYR A 20 -9.01 0.11 -2.09
N LEU A 21 -8.59 -0.85 -2.92
CA LEU A 21 -7.67 -0.64 -4.04
C LEU A 21 -8.29 -1.12 -5.35
N GLY A 22 -8.08 -0.37 -6.43
CA GLY A 22 -8.52 -0.76 -7.76
C GLY A 22 -7.69 -1.89 -8.38
N ARG A 23 -6.41 -1.96 -8.05
CA ARG A 23 -5.45 -2.95 -8.57
C ARG A 23 -4.43 -3.36 -7.50
N ARG A 24 -3.69 -4.43 -7.77
CA ARG A 24 -2.57 -4.91 -6.94
C ARG A 24 -1.24 -4.94 -7.69
N ASP A 25 -1.30 -4.95 -9.01
CA ASP A 25 -0.14 -4.87 -9.89
C ASP A 25 -0.09 -3.46 -10.48
N PHE A 26 1.08 -2.84 -10.40
CA PHE A 26 1.36 -1.49 -10.86
C PHE A 26 2.49 -1.57 -11.88
N ILE A 27 2.24 -1.04 -13.07
CA ILE A 27 3.17 -1.15 -14.20
C ILE A 27 4.17 -0.01 -14.12
N ASP A 28 5.45 -0.34 -14.30
CA ASP A 28 6.53 0.61 -14.53
C ASP A 28 6.69 0.83 -16.03
N HIS A 29 6.50 2.07 -16.48
CA HIS A 29 6.57 2.49 -17.88
C HIS A 29 7.94 3.10 -18.24
N LEU A 30 8.95 2.98 -17.36
CA LEU A 30 10.30 3.57 -17.44
C LEU A 30 10.36 5.08 -17.16
N ASP A 31 9.36 5.84 -17.59
CA ASP A 31 9.22 7.27 -17.33
C ASP A 31 8.35 7.57 -16.10
N TYR A 32 7.33 6.76 -15.84
CA TYR A 32 6.52 6.78 -14.63
C TYR A 32 6.03 5.38 -14.25
N CYS A 33 5.64 5.22 -12.98
CA CYS A 33 4.91 4.03 -12.54
C CYS A 33 3.43 4.37 -12.34
N ASP A 34 2.55 3.41 -12.63
CA ASP A 34 1.13 3.51 -12.27
C ASP A 34 1.01 3.86 -10.77
N PRO A 35 0.29 4.93 -10.41
CA PRO A 35 0.17 5.32 -9.01
C PRO A 35 -0.72 4.35 -8.24
N VAL A 36 -0.49 4.26 -6.92
CA VAL A 36 -1.33 3.48 -6.02
C VAL A 36 -2.52 4.34 -5.59
N ASP A 37 -3.65 4.18 -6.28
CA ASP A 37 -4.90 4.88 -5.98
C ASP A 37 -5.91 4.00 -5.21
N GLY A 38 -6.54 4.60 -4.20
CA GLY A 38 -7.50 3.89 -3.38
C GLY A 38 -8.39 4.80 -2.56
N VAL A 39 -9.24 4.16 -1.76
CA VAL A 39 -10.14 4.80 -0.80
C VAL A 39 -10.02 4.10 0.54
N ILE A 40 -9.93 4.88 1.61
CA ILE A 40 -10.01 4.39 2.98
C ILE A 40 -11.37 4.75 3.57
N VAL A 41 -12.02 3.80 4.23
CA VAL A 41 -13.23 4.04 5.03
C VAL A 41 -12.84 3.95 6.49
N VAL A 42 -13.15 4.99 7.24
CA VAL A 42 -12.86 5.07 8.67
C VAL A 42 -14.18 5.10 9.43
N GLU A 43 -14.34 4.23 10.41
CA GLU A 43 -15.53 4.26 11.28
C GLU A 43 -15.67 5.63 11.96
N PRO A 44 -16.89 6.21 12.03
CA PRO A 44 -17.15 7.42 12.80
C PRO A 44 -16.59 7.34 14.23
N ASP A 45 -16.06 8.46 14.73
CA ASP A 45 -15.52 8.61 16.08
C ASP A 45 -14.35 7.67 16.47
N TYR A 46 -13.86 6.83 15.55
CA TYR A 46 -12.75 5.92 15.85
C TYR A 46 -11.42 6.65 16.01
N LEU A 47 -11.15 7.64 15.15
CA LEU A 47 -9.88 8.34 15.15
C LEU A 47 -9.74 9.27 16.35
N LYS A 48 -10.81 9.98 16.75
CA LYS A 48 -10.73 11.07 17.73
C LYS A 48 -9.64 12.06 17.32
N ASN A 49 -8.50 12.09 18.01
CA ASN A 49 -7.35 12.95 17.70
C ASN A 49 -6.23 12.23 16.93
N ARG A 50 -6.45 10.98 16.54
CA ARG A 50 -5.49 10.17 15.77
C ARG A 50 -5.61 10.43 14.29
N LYS A 51 -4.54 10.13 13.58
CA LYS A 51 -4.37 10.34 12.15
C LYS A 51 -4.13 9.01 11.47
N VAL A 52 -4.55 8.91 10.22
CA VAL A 52 -4.24 7.75 9.38
C VAL A 52 -3.17 8.12 8.38
N PHE A 53 -2.12 7.31 8.32
CA PHE A 53 -1.04 7.44 7.37
C PHE A 53 -0.98 6.21 6.46
N GLY A 54 -0.66 6.44 5.20
CA GLY A 54 -0.23 5.39 4.28
C GLY A 54 1.25 5.50 3.99
N GLN A 55 1.88 4.37 3.74
CA GLN A 55 3.25 4.30 3.29
C GLN A 55 3.41 3.22 2.23
N LEU A 56 4.22 3.51 1.22
CA LEU A 56 4.80 2.52 0.31
C LEU A 56 6.20 2.18 0.82
N ALA A 57 6.45 0.91 1.07
CA ALA A 57 7.72 0.41 1.58
C ALA A 57 8.20 -0.75 0.72
N THR A 58 9.47 -0.74 0.36
CA THR A 58 10.13 -1.83 -0.34
C THR A 58 11.09 -2.54 0.60
N THR A 59 10.99 -3.86 0.67
CA THR A 59 11.90 -4.71 1.42
C THR A 59 12.82 -5.44 0.46
N TYR A 60 14.13 -5.20 0.63
CA TYR A 60 15.19 -5.99 0.00
C TYR A 60 15.55 -7.14 0.92
N ARG A 61 15.61 -8.36 0.39
CA ARG A 61 16.07 -9.55 1.10
C ARG A 61 17.14 -10.24 0.26
N TYR A 62 18.34 -10.32 0.80
CA TYR A 62 19.53 -10.80 0.08
C TYR A 62 20.24 -11.95 0.78
N GLY A 63 19.64 -12.48 1.84
CA GLY A 63 20.09 -13.67 2.54
C GLY A 63 18.91 -14.31 3.27
N ARG A 64 19.12 -15.54 3.74
CA ARG A 64 18.07 -16.30 4.39
C ARG A 64 17.91 -15.86 5.84
N GLU A 65 16.71 -16.06 6.39
CA GLU A 65 16.39 -15.62 7.75
C GLU A 65 17.10 -16.47 8.81
N GLU A 66 17.35 -17.75 8.53
CA GLU A 66 18.09 -18.66 9.40
C GLU A 66 19.59 -18.34 9.51
N ASP A 67 20.16 -17.62 8.54
CA ASP A 67 21.55 -17.19 8.55
C ASP A 67 21.75 -15.88 9.37
N GLU A 68 20.65 -15.22 9.79
CA GLU A 68 20.69 -14.01 10.60
C GLU A 68 21.13 -14.34 12.04
N VAL A 69 22.39 -14.00 12.38
CA VAL A 69 22.97 -14.23 13.70
C VAL A 69 23.57 -12.96 14.29
N MET A 70 23.64 -12.89 15.63
CA MET A 70 24.30 -11.79 16.35
C MET A 70 23.78 -10.38 15.98
N GLY A 71 22.52 -10.27 15.57
CA GLY A 71 21.88 -9.01 15.17
C GLY A 71 22.14 -8.57 13.72
N VAL A 72 22.86 -9.37 12.93
CA VAL A 72 22.95 -9.18 11.48
C VAL A 72 21.61 -9.51 10.86
N LYS A 73 21.08 -8.59 10.03
CA LYS A 73 19.90 -8.82 9.21
C LYS A 73 20.27 -8.84 7.74
N PHE A 74 19.75 -9.81 7.01
CA PHE A 74 19.88 -9.89 5.55
C PHE A 74 18.65 -9.34 4.84
N SER A 75 18.05 -8.33 5.47
CA SER A 75 16.97 -7.55 4.88
C SER A 75 17.08 -6.07 5.22
N LYS A 76 16.63 -5.24 4.28
CA LYS A 76 16.57 -3.79 4.43
C LYS A 76 15.25 -3.28 3.91
N GLU A 77 14.53 -2.56 4.76
CA GLU A 77 13.32 -1.84 4.40
C GLU A 77 13.66 -0.40 3.98
N LEU A 78 13.09 0.04 2.87
CA LEU A 78 13.16 1.41 2.37
C LEU A 78 11.74 1.95 2.26
N ILE A 79 11.49 3.11 2.86
CA ILE A 79 10.22 3.83 2.70
C ILE A 79 10.31 4.66 1.41
N LEU A 80 9.48 4.32 0.42
CA LEU A 80 9.43 5.01 -0.86
C LEU A 80 8.58 6.29 -0.77
N SER A 81 7.41 6.19 -0.15
CA SER A 81 6.49 7.32 0.03
C SER A 81 5.74 7.15 1.34
N ARG A 82 5.44 8.27 2.01
CA ARG A 82 4.63 8.27 3.23
C ARG A 82 3.86 9.57 3.35
N ASP A 83 2.54 9.46 3.47
CA ASP A 83 1.65 10.61 3.55
C ASP A 83 0.49 10.37 4.52
N GLN A 84 -0.04 11.48 5.04
CA GLN A 84 -1.25 11.50 5.85
C GLN A 84 -2.47 11.41 4.94
N ILE A 85 -3.36 10.44 5.21
CA ILE A 85 -4.61 10.26 4.48
C ILE A 85 -5.79 10.91 5.21
N VAL A 86 -5.84 10.74 6.54
CA VAL A 86 -6.92 11.29 7.37
C VAL A 86 -6.34 12.06 8.57
N PRO A 87 -6.75 13.32 8.81
CA PRO A 87 -7.58 14.15 7.93
C PRO A 87 -6.86 14.45 6.60
N MET A 88 -7.62 14.66 5.53
CA MET A 88 -7.07 14.92 4.20
C MET A 88 -6.28 16.24 4.21
N THR A 89 -5.02 16.21 3.78
CA THR A 89 -4.15 17.39 3.72
C THR A 89 -4.32 18.19 2.44
N ASN A 90 -4.66 17.53 1.32
CA ASN A 90 -4.90 18.17 0.04
C ASN A 90 -6.37 18.04 -0.38
N ASN A 91 -7.17 19.08 -0.11
CA ASN A 91 -8.59 19.11 -0.48
C ASN A 91 -8.83 19.26 -1.99
N ASN A 92 -7.81 19.65 -2.76
CA ASN A 92 -7.89 19.85 -4.21
C ASN A 92 -7.36 18.63 -4.99
N MET A 93 -7.21 17.49 -4.33
CA MET A 93 -6.76 16.27 -4.98
C MET A 93 -7.79 15.83 -6.04
N GLU A 94 -7.35 15.64 -7.27
CA GLU A 94 -8.18 15.07 -8.33
C GLU A 94 -8.42 13.58 -8.06
N MET A 95 -9.69 13.17 -8.06
CA MET A 95 -10.08 11.78 -7.84
C MET A 95 -10.11 11.01 -9.16
N THR A 96 -9.65 9.75 -9.13
CA THR A 96 -9.86 8.84 -10.26
C THR A 96 -11.35 8.47 -10.36
N PRO A 97 -11.86 8.08 -11.55
CA PRO A 97 -13.25 7.62 -11.69
C PRO A 97 -13.62 6.44 -10.77
N MET A 98 -12.63 5.66 -10.33
CA MET A 98 -12.80 4.59 -9.36
C MET A 98 -13.00 5.14 -7.95
N GLN A 99 -12.16 6.09 -7.53
CA GLN A 99 -12.28 6.78 -6.24
C GLN A 99 -13.63 7.52 -6.14
N GLU A 100 -14.05 8.25 -7.16
CA GLU A 100 -15.35 8.95 -7.18
C GLU A 100 -16.52 7.98 -6.95
N LYS A 101 -16.54 6.85 -7.66
CA LYS A 101 -17.56 5.81 -7.51
C LYS A 101 -17.55 5.21 -6.11
N LEU A 102 -16.37 4.94 -5.56
CA LEU A 102 -16.23 4.37 -4.22
C LEU A 102 -16.63 5.36 -3.13
N VAL A 103 -16.18 6.62 -3.20
CA VAL A 103 -16.56 7.68 -2.24
C VAL A 103 -18.08 7.88 -2.27
N ARG A 104 -18.69 7.97 -3.46
CA ARG A 104 -20.14 8.08 -3.60
C ARG A 104 -20.88 6.85 -3.02
N LYS A 105 -20.31 5.64 -3.17
CA LYS A 105 -20.91 4.40 -2.71
C LYS A 105 -20.74 4.17 -1.19
N LEU A 106 -19.60 4.56 -0.63
CA LEU A 106 -19.19 4.27 0.75
C LEU A 106 -19.54 5.42 1.72
N GLY A 107 -19.83 6.62 1.21
CA GLY A 107 -20.36 7.74 1.98
C GLY A 107 -19.29 8.70 2.53
N SER A 108 -19.69 9.54 3.48
CA SER A 108 -18.90 10.67 4.01
C SER A 108 -17.61 10.30 4.73
N HIS A 109 -17.46 9.04 5.13
CA HIS A 109 -16.28 8.54 5.84
C HIS A 109 -15.28 7.85 4.91
N ALA A 110 -15.50 7.96 3.61
CA ALA A 110 -14.62 7.45 2.57
C ALA A 110 -13.67 8.56 2.11
N HIS A 111 -12.38 8.39 2.36
CA HIS A 111 -11.34 9.34 2.03
C HIS A 111 -10.47 8.78 0.89
N PRO A 112 -10.35 9.47 -0.26
CA PRO A 112 -9.47 9.03 -1.34
C PRO A 112 -7.99 9.28 -0.98
N PHE A 113 -7.11 8.46 -1.54
CA PHE A 113 -5.66 8.65 -1.45
C PHE A 113 -4.98 8.18 -2.74
N THR A 114 -3.85 8.80 -3.08
CA THR A 114 -2.99 8.38 -4.19
C THR A 114 -1.53 8.50 -3.77
N PHE A 115 -0.78 7.41 -3.90
CA PHE A 115 0.67 7.41 -3.70
C PHE A 115 1.39 7.26 -5.03
N HIS A 116 2.42 8.08 -5.24
CA HIS A 116 3.28 8.00 -6.41
C HIS A 116 4.59 7.31 -6.02
N PHE A 117 5.07 6.45 -6.89
CA PHE A 117 6.40 5.88 -6.75
C PHE A 117 7.45 6.95 -7.07
N PRO A 118 8.50 7.12 -6.23
CA PRO A 118 9.65 7.92 -6.60
C PRO A 118 10.32 7.44 -7.90
N PRO A 119 11.01 8.33 -8.64
CA PRO A 119 11.86 7.92 -9.75
C PRO A 119 12.89 6.87 -9.30
N ASN A 120 13.15 5.86 -10.14
CA ASN A 120 14.05 4.74 -9.85
C ASN A 120 13.60 3.86 -8.67
N SER A 121 12.29 3.84 -8.34
CA SER A 121 11.76 2.82 -7.44
C SER A 121 12.04 1.44 -8.02
N PRO A 122 12.54 0.49 -7.21
CA PRO A 122 12.85 -0.84 -7.70
C PRO A 122 11.56 -1.60 -8.06
N SER A 123 11.60 -2.36 -9.14
CA SER A 123 10.52 -3.31 -9.45
C SER A 123 10.53 -4.48 -8.46
N SER A 124 9.35 -5.05 -8.20
CA SER A 124 9.25 -6.27 -7.41
C SER A 124 9.85 -7.44 -8.18
N VAL A 125 10.83 -8.12 -7.57
CA VAL A 125 11.53 -9.26 -8.16
C VAL A 125 11.71 -10.31 -7.08
N THR A 126 11.34 -11.56 -7.36
CA THR A 126 11.51 -12.66 -6.42
C THR A 126 12.40 -13.72 -7.04
N LEU A 127 13.48 -14.09 -6.36
CA LEU A 127 14.34 -15.19 -6.79
C LEU A 127 13.69 -16.52 -6.41
N GLN A 128 13.66 -17.45 -7.37
CA GLN A 128 13.18 -18.80 -7.12
C GLN A 128 14.12 -19.52 -6.17
N GLN A 129 13.57 -20.06 -5.09
CA GLN A 129 14.30 -20.89 -4.14
C GLN A 129 14.40 -22.33 -4.66
N GLU A 130 15.50 -23.02 -4.36
CA GLU A 130 15.69 -24.43 -4.66
C GLU A 130 15.22 -25.30 -3.47
N GLY A 131 14.56 -26.43 -3.76
CA GLY A 131 14.18 -27.44 -2.76
C GLY A 131 13.00 -27.04 -1.85
N ASP A 132 12.96 -27.63 -0.65
CA ASP A 132 11.95 -27.39 0.40
C ASP A 132 12.30 -26.18 1.32
N ASP A 133 12.97 -25.17 0.76
CA ASP A 133 13.28 -23.94 1.49
C ASP A 133 11.96 -23.19 1.78
N ASN A 134 11.49 -23.28 3.03
CA ASN A 134 10.27 -22.64 3.50
C ASN A 134 10.54 -21.21 4.02
N GLY A 135 11.77 -20.70 3.88
CA GLY A 135 12.14 -19.35 4.27
C GLY A 135 11.49 -18.27 3.40
N LYS A 136 11.52 -17.01 3.86
CA LYS A 136 11.04 -15.88 3.04
C LYS A 136 11.88 -15.79 1.76
N PRO A 137 11.26 -15.61 0.58
CA PRO A 137 12.01 -15.60 -0.65
C PRO A 137 12.93 -14.40 -0.74
N LEU A 138 14.04 -14.60 -1.45
CA LEU A 138 15.01 -13.54 -1.73
C LEU A 138 14.48 -12.62 -2.82
N GLY A 139 14.87 -11.35 -2.77
CA GLY A 139 14.52 -10.36 -3.77
C GLY A 139 13.98 -9.06 -3.19
N VAL A 140 13.16 -8.40 -3.97
CA VAL A 140 12.58 -7.09 -3.71
C VAL A 140 11.07 -7.20 -3.71
N ASP A 141 10.45 -6.91 -2.57
CA ASP A 141 9.00 -6.87 -2.41
C ASP A 141 8.55 -5.46 -2.05
N THR A 142 7.46 -5.00 -2.66
CA THR A 142 6.87 -3.69 -2.36
C THR A 142 5.51 -3.86 -1.72
N SER A 143 5.36 -3.25 -0.55
CA SER A 143 4.17 -3.34 0.27
C SER A 143 3.57 -1.95 0.53
N ALA A 144 2.24 -1.88 0.53
CA ALA A 144 1.51 -0.73 1.04
C ALA A 144 1.09 -1.03 2.49
N ALA A 145 1.56 -0.21 3.42
CA ALA A 145 1.23 -0.32 4.83
C ALA A 145 0.44 0.90 5.31
N TRP A 146 -0.45 0.66 6.26
CA TRP A 146 -1.35 1.67 6.79
C TRP A 146 -1.26 1.68 8.30
N SER A 147 -1.13 2.86 8.89
CA SER A 147 -0.95 3.03 10.32
C SER A 147 -1.86 4.12 10.88
N VAL A 148 -2.33 3.91 12.11
CA VAL A 148 -3.14 4.86 12.86
C VAL A 148 -2.29 5.35 14.02
N TRP A 149 -1.94 6.64 14.02
CA TRP A 149 -1.10 7.29 15.03
C TRP A 149 -1.93 8.28 15.83
#